data_AF-A0A938GEF8-F1
#
_entry.id   AF-A0A938GEF8-F1
#
_cell.length_a   1.000
_cell.length_b   1.000
_cell.length_c   1.000
_cell.angle_alpha   90.00
_cell.angle_beta   90.00
_cell.angle_gamma   90.00
#
_symmetry.space_group_name_H-M   'P 1'
#
loop_
_entity.id
_entity.type
_entity.pdbx_description
1 polymer ?
#
loop_
_entity_poly.entity_id
_entity_poly.type
_entity_poly.pdbx_seq_one_letter_code
_entity_poly.pdbx_strand_id
1 'polypeptide(L)' 'MSVDTFLLSYVVCLLAALSAVALYYELRRKRFDPTPSEDHIFRCEKCAFVYTDDPDVDRSRCPQCGTLNDNISF' A
#
# COMPACT_ATOMS: atom_id res chain seq x y z
N MET A 1 31.27 -38.86 3.87
CA MET A 1 30.36 -37.91 3.19
C MET A 1 31.09 -37.38 1.96
N SER A 2 30.45 -37.35 0.79
CA SER A 2 31.07 -36.82 -0.42
C SER A 2 31.11 -35.29 -0.40
N VAL A 3 32.07 -34.69 -1.11
CA VAL A 3 32.18 -33.23 -1.26
C VAL A 3 30.90 -32.67 -1.91
N ASP A 4 30.32 -33.40 -2.86
CA ASP A 4 29.07 -33.01 -3.53
C ASP A 4 27.90 -32.93 -2.56
N THR A 5 27.80 -33.89 -1.62
CA THR A 5 26.77 -33.86 -0.57
C THR A 5 26.92 -32.63 0.33
N PHE A 6 28.16 -32.23 0.62
CA PHE A 6 28.46 -31.04 1.42
C PHE A 6 28.11 -29.73 0.69
N LEU A 7 28.44 -29.65 -0.60
CA LEU A 7 28.10 -28.49 -1.42
C LEU A 7 26.58 -28.36 -1.59
N LEU A 8 25.90 -29.48 -1.86
CA LEU A 8 24.45 -29.49 -2.02
C LEU A 8 23.74 -29.11 -0.72
N SER A 9 24.15 -29.65 0.42
CA SER A 9 23.55 -29.30 1.71
C SER A 9 23.76 -27.83 2.06
N TYR A 10 24.95 -27.29 1.80
CA TYR A 10 25.25 -25.88 1.99
C TYR A 10 24.30 -24.99 1.17
N VAL A 11 24.17 -25.26 -0.13
CA VAL A 11 23.30 -24.48 -1.03
C VAL A 11 21.84 -24.59 -0.61
N VAL A 12 21.35 -25.79 -0.32
CA VAL A 12 19.96 -26.01 0.10
C VAL A 12 19.66 -25.28 1.41
N CYS A 13 20.56 -25.33 2.39
CA CYS A 13 20.40 -24.60 3.65
C CYS A 13 20.33 -23.09 3.42
N LEU A 14 21.18 -22.54 2.55
CA LEU A 14 21.21 -21.11 2.24
C LEU A 14 19.93 -20.66 1.54
N LEU A 15 19.45 -21.44 0.57
CA LEU A 15 18.20 -21.15 -0.13
C LEU A 15 16.99 -21.28 0.80
N ALA A 16 16.98 -22.27 1.69
CA ALA A 16 15.93 -22.42 2.69
C ALA A 16 15.88 -21.21 3.65
N ALA A 17 17.04 -20.74 4.11
CA ALA A 17 17.14 -19.57 4.96
C ALA A 17 16.64 -18.30 4.25
N LEU A 18 17.08 -18.05 3.02
CA LEU A 18 16.60 -16.91 2.21
C LEU A 18 15.09 -16.96 1.98
N SER A 19 14.56 -18.14 1.67
CA SER A 19 13.12 -18.34 1.47
C SER A 19 12.34 -18.06 2.75
N ALA A 20 12.82 -18.54 3.90
CA ALA A 20 12.20 -18.27 5.19
C ALA A 20 12.20 -16.76 5.53
N VAL A 21 13.29 -16.05 5.25
CA VAL A 21 13.37 -14.59 5.42
C VAL A 21 12.37 -13.88 4.51
N ALA A 22 12.32 -14.22 3.23
CA ALA A 22 11.37 -13.62 2.28
C ALA A 22 9.92 -13.83 2.73
N LEU A 23 9.56 -15.06 3.13
CA LEU A 23 8.22 -15.37 3.64
C LEU A 23 7.92 -14.60 4.93
N TYR A 24 8.87 -14.48 5.85
CA TYR A 24 8.70 -13.69 7.07
C TYR A 24 8.40 -12.22 6.76
N TYR A 25 9.15 -11.62 5.83
CA TYR A 25 8.93 -10.23 5.43
C TYR A 25 7.61 -10.02 4.70
N GLU A 26 7.19 -10.94 3.83
CA GLU A 26 5.88 -10.88 3.18
C GLU A 26 4.72 -11.00 4.17
N LEU A 27 4.82 -11.95 5.11
CA LEU A 27 3.82 -12.10 6.18
C LEU A 27 3.78 -10.87 7.09
N ARG A 28 4.93 -10.26 7.38
CA ARG A 28 5.02 -9.02 8.14
C ARG A 28 4.48 -7.83 7.35
N ARG A 29 4.76 -7.73 6.04
CA ARG A 29 4.27 -6.67 5.15
C ARG A 29 2.76 -6.68 5.05
N LYS A 30 2.14 -7.85 4.86
CA LYS A 30 0.66 -7.99 4.88
C LYS A 30 0.02 -7.51 6.18
N ARG A 31 0.78 -7.46 7.28
CA ARG A 31 0.30 -7.00 8.58
C ARG A 31 0.51 -5.49 8.82
N PHE A 32 1.32 -4.82 7.99
CA PHE A 32 1.79 -3.45 8.22
C PHE A 32 1.65 -2.49 7.04
N ASP A 33 1.26 -2.95 5.85
CA ASP A 33 0.83 -2.00 4.81
C ASP A 33 -0.41 -1.27 5.37
N PRO A 34 -0.37 0.06 5.55
CA PRO A 34 -1.59 0.82 5.71
C PRO A 34 -2.45 0.45 4.51
N THR A 35 -3.74 0.14 4.74
CA THR A 35 -4.71 0.22 3.64
C THR A 35 -4.40 1.52 2.90
N PRO A 36 -4.14 1.49 1.58
CA PRO A 36 -3.84 2.71 0.83
C PRO A 36 -4.90 3.72 1.25
N SER A 37 -4.48 4.87 1.78
CA SER A 37 -5.47 5.87 2.19
C SER A 37 -6.30 6.13 0.94
N GLU A 38 -7.57 5.73 0.97
CA GLU A 38 -8.50 5.98 -0.12
C GLU A 38 -8.87 7.47 -0.07
N ASP A 39 -7.88 8.35 0.05
CA ASP A 39 -8.07 9.79 0.11
C ASP A 39 -8.80 10.17 -1.17
N HIS A 40 -10.09 10.46 -1.01
CA HIS A 40 -10.96 10.83 -2.11
C HIS A 40 -10.53 12.20 -2.61
N ILE A 41 -10.29 12.31 -3.91
CA ILE A 41 -9.87 13.56 -4.54
C ILE A 41 -11.12 14.29 -5.01
N PHE A 42 -11.34 15.47 -4.46
CA PHE A 42 -12.44 16.35 -4.82
C PHE A 42 -11.94 17.51 -5.67
N ARG A 43 -12.75 17.94 -6.64
CA ARG A 43 -12.53 19.17 -7.41
C ARG A 43 -13.75 20.05 -7.28
N CYS A 44 -13.53 21.27 -6.81
CA CYS A 44 -14.61 22.21 -6.64
C CYS A 44 -15.21 22.65 -7.98
N GLU A 45 -16.52 22.47 -8.19
CA GLU A 45 -17.21 22.92 -9.40
C GLU A 45 -17.23 24.44 -9.54
N LYS A 46 -17.12 25.17 -8.41
CA LYS A 46 -17.21 26.64 -8.37
C LYS A 46 -15.86 27.33 -8.56
N CYS A 47 -14.83 26.91 -7.83
CA CYS A 47 -13.51 27.58 -7.81
C CYS A 47 -12.38 26.75 -8.43
N ALA A 48 -12.68 25.54 -8.91
CA ALA A 48 -11.71 24.60 -9.49
C ALA A 48 -10.55 24.17 -8.57
N PHE A 49 -10.62 24.47 -7.26
CA PHE A 49 -9.66 24.00 -6.27
C PHE A 49 -9.74 22.49 -6.10
N VAL A 50 -8.59 21.81 -6.12
CA VAL A 50 -8.45 20.36 -5.94
C VAL A 50 -7.92 20.09 -4.54
N TYR A 51 -8.55 19.16 -3.84
CA TYR A 51 -8.24 18.84 -2.45
C TYR A 51 -8.61 17.39 -2.14
N THR A 52 -8.07 16.88 -1.02
CA THR A 52 -8.40 15.56 -0.47
C THR A 52 -9.18 15.73 0.83
N ASP A 53 -10.07 14.78 1.11
CA ASP A 53 -10.80 14.71 2.38
C ASP A 53 -10.95 13.24 2.81
N ASP A 54 -11.52 13.03 3.99
CA ASP A 54 -11.69 11.71 4.61
C ASP A 54 -12.36 10.72 3.64
N PRO A 55 -11.83 9.49 3.48
CA PRO A 55 -12.45 8.44 2.66
C PRO A 55 -13.91 8.13 3.05
N ASP A 56 -14.29 8.36 4.31
CA ASP A 56 -15.64 8.03 4.79
C ASP A 56 -16.72 9.04 4.36
N VAL A 57 -16.39 10.05 3.53
CA VAL A 57 -17.36 11.04 3.04
C VAL A 57 -17.60 10.97 1.53
N ASP A 58 -18.86 10.75 1.15
CA ASP A 58 -19.31 10.81 -0.27
C ASP A 58 -19.20 12.23 -0.86
N ARG A 59 -19.25 13.25 0.02
CA ARG A 59 -19.27 14.67 -0.34
C ARG A 59 -18.44 15.49 0.64
N SER A 60 -17.64 16.40 0.10
CA SER A 60 -16.81 17.30 0.90
C SER A 60 -17.01 18.76 0.54
N ARG A 61 -16.88 19.65 1.53
CA ARG A 61 -16.90 21.11 1.33
C ARG A 61 -15.53 21.60 0.92
N CYS A 62 -15.49 22.37 -0.16
CA CYS A 62 -14.28 23.03 -0.62
C CYS A 62 -13.69 23.94 0.48
N PRO A 63 -12.43 23.75 0.89
CA PRO A 63 -11.77 24.58 1.90
C PRO A 63 -11.66 26.06 1.52
N GLN A 64 -11.72 26.38 0.23
CA GLN A 64 -11.55 27.74 -0.28
C GLN A 64 -12.87 28.51 -0.35
N CYS A 65 -13.98 27.86 -0.76
CA CYS A 65 -15.22 28.56 -1.11
C CYS A 65 -16.48 27.99 -0.45
N GLY A 66 -16.36 26.88 0.27
CA GLY A 66 -17.43 26.24 1.02
C GLY A 66 -18.46 25.47 0.19
N THR A 67 -18.36 25.47 -1.14
CA THR A 67 -19.21 24.66 -2.02
C THR A 67 -19.07 23.18 -1.69
N LEU A 68 -20.19 22.47 -1.56
CA LEU A 68 -20.22 21.02 -1.39
C LEU A 68 -20.01 20.35 -2.75
N ASN A 69 -19.03 19.45 -2.87
CA ASN A 69 -18.72 18.75 -4.11
C ASN A 69 -18.78 17.24 -3.91
N ASP A 70 -19.10 16.53 -4.99
CA ASP A 70 -19.03 15.07 -5.06
C ASP A 70 -17.59 14.61 -5.39
N ASN A 71 -17.26 13.36 -5.03
CA ASN A 71 -15.96 12.75 -5.31
C ASN A 71 -15.73 12.57 -6.81
N ILE A 72 -14.50 12.79 -7.29
CA ILE A 72 -14.14 12.55 -8.69
C ILE A 72 -13.87 11.06 -8.87
N SER A 73 -14.57 10.45 -9.83
CA SER A 73 -14.20 9.14 -10.38
C SER A 73 -13.45 9.35 -11.71
N PHE A 74 -12.32 8.64 -11.88
CA PHE A 74 -11.55 8.61 -13.13
C PHE A 74 -12.03 7.48 -14.03
#